data_AF-A0A7V1ZTS2-F1
#
_entry.id   AF-A0A7V1ZTS2-F1
#
_cell.length_a   1.000
_cell.length_b   1.000
_cell.length_c   1.000
_cell.angle_alpha   90.00
_cell.angle_beta   90.00
_cell.angle_gamma   90.00
#
_symmetry.space_group_name_H-M   'P 1'
#
loop_
_entity.id
_entity.type
_entity.pdbx_description
1 polymer ?
#
loop_
_entity_poly.entity_id
_entity_poly.type
_entity_poly.pdbx_seq_one_letter_code
_entity_poly.pdbx_strand_id
1 'polypeptide(L)'
;MEATVICSKIPSALTGMNLTRLQEESSSMPTATVCMTHMWTYNIIAGQMTRCSMPIQSIVVFVLNDIPENLVDGSQGNTRLSATSIVGSGTPGTVFPGQGDFGLDAVLGSSGGDDDDAGTYLVSNVSILLVKSVVISDASGGSRPVTGATLSYTITVTASGSGSARSVVITDSIPENTTFVAGTLTLNSVPLTDEADADAGDAGQTTPGVVTVRLGDIAIPSQEQIITFDVIIN
;
A
#
# COMPACT_ATOMS: atom_id res chain seq x y z
N MET A 1 5.98 -5.22 3.19
CA MET A 1 4.84 -4.48 3.76
C MET A 1 4.85 -3.12 3.08
N GLU A 2 4.25 -3.03 1.89
CA GLU A 2 4.14 -1.73 1.20
C GLU A 2 2.96 -0.99 1.80
N ALA A 3 3.23 0.10 2.52
CA ALA A 3 2.20 1.01 2.98
C ALA A 3 1.59 1.70 1.77
N THR A 4 0.39 1.26 1.37
CA THR A 4 -0.38 1.95 0.34
C THR A 4 -0.83 3.29 0.91
N VAL A 5 -0.22 4.37 0.44
CA VAL A 5 -0.59 5.75 0.78
C VAL A 5 -1.94 6.05 0.14
N ILE A 6 -3.02 6.02 0.92
CA ILE A 6 -4.32 6.49 0.48
C ILE A 6 -4.31 8.01 0.53
N CYS A 7 -4.12 8.62 -0.64
CA CYS A 7 -4.11 10.06 -0.83
C CYS A 7 -5.56 10.58 -0.82
N SER A 8 -6.12 10.88 0.35
CA SER A 8 -7.40 11.58 0.41
C SER A 8 -7.18 13.05 0.06
N LYS A 9 -7.62 13.44 -1.14
CA LYS A 9 -7.72 14.85 -1.52
C LYS A 9 -8.85 15.45 -0.69
N ILE A 10 -8.48 16.27 0.29
CA ILE A 10 -9.41 17.03 1.11
C ILE A 10 -9.49 18.44 0.50
N PRO A 11 -10.54 18.77 -0.29
CA PRO A 11 -10.67 20.10 -0.89
C PRO A 11 -11.06 21.11 0.19
N SER A 12 -10.08 21.68 0.88
CA SER A 12 -10.32 22.75 1.84
C SER A 12 -10.33 24.12 1.14
N ALA A 13 -11.39 24.90 1.39
CA ALA A 13 -11.54 26.26 0.85
C ALA A 13 -10.81 27.27 1.74
N LEU A 14 -9.52 27.04 2.00
CA LEU A 14 -8.70 27.87 2.88
C LEU A 14 -8.30 29.17 2.17
N THR A 15 -9.23 30.11 2.03
CA THR A 15 -8.96 31.43 1.46
C THR A 15 -8.53 32.37 2.58
N GLY A 16 -7.24 32.71 2.66
CA GLY A 16 -6.73 33.75 3.56
C GLY A 16 -6.46 33.33 5.01
N MET A 17 -6.33 32.03 5.29
CA MET A 17 -5.94 31.52 6.62
C MET A 17 -4.46 31.13 6.63
N ASN A 18 -3.76 31.52 7.69
CA ASN A 18 -2.37 31.16 7.91
C ASN A 18 -2.36 29.91 8.82
N LEU A 19 -1.78 28.80 8.35
CA LEU A 19 -1.94 27.47 8.93
C LEU A 19 -1.07 27.34 10.20
N THR A 20 -1.59 27.75 11.35
CA THR A 20 -0.78 27.86 12.58
C THR A 20 -0.74 26.63 13.47
N ARG A 21 -1.69 25.68 13.32
CA ARG A 21 -1.74 24.47 14.16
C ARG A 21 -2.50 23.36 13.46
N LEU A 22 -1.83 22.26 13.20
CA LEU A 22 -2.46 20.98 12.86
C LEU A 22 -2.61 20.21 14.17
N GLN A 23 -3.82 20.07 14.68
CA GLN A 23 -4.09 19.21 15.83
C GLN A 23 -4.74 17.92 15.35
N GLU A 24 -3.98 16.83 15.44
CA GLU A 24 -4.49 15.48 15.29
C GLU A 24 -5.20 15.09 16.59
N GLU A 25 -6.51 14.84 16.53
CA GLU A 25 -7.22 14.13 17.59
C GLU A 25 -7.52 12.70 17.10
N SER A 26 -6.51 11.84 17.17
CA SER A 26 -6.68 10.39 17.12
C SER A 26 -6.55 9.84 18.54
N SER A 27 -7.56 9.10 19.02
CA SER A 27 -7.52 8.41 20.32
C SER A 27 -6.59 7.19 20.36
N SER A 28 -5.76 6.99 19.33
CA SER A 28 -4.61 6.09 19.34
C SER A 28 -3.59 6.59 18.29
N MET A 29 -2.59 7.36 18.73
CA MET A 29 -1.63 8.10 17.91
C MET A 29 -1.00 7.29 16.75
N PRO A 30 -0.86 7.91 15.57
CA PRO A 30 0.45 7.93 14.88
C PRO A 30 0.81 9.32 14.33
N THR A 31 2.10 9.68 14.36
CA THR A 31 2.66 10.92 13.79
C THR A 31 2.35 11.09 12.30
N ALA A 32 1.47 12.04 11.94
CA ALA A 32 1.30 12.46 10.54
C ALA A 32 2.41 13.43 10.09
N THR A 33 3.09 13.12 8.97
CA THR A 33 4.01 14.06 8.31
C THR A 33 3.27 14.78 7.18
N VAL A 34 3.13 16.11 7.30
CA VAL A 34 2.50 16.94 6.26
C VAL A 34 3.54 17.38 5.23
N CYS A 35 3.44 16.84 4.02
CA CYS A 35 4.21 17.28 2.87
C CYS A 35 3.48 18.42 2.16
N MET A 36 3.88 19.67 2.42
CA MET A 36 3.48 20.82 1.60
C MET A 36 4.26 20.81 0.30
N THR A 37 3.69 20.27 -0.78
CA THR A 37 4.25 20.39 -2.12
C THR A 37 3.97 21.78 -2.68
N HIS A 38 5.03 22.59 -2.69
CA HIS A 38 5.16 23.97 -3.17
C HIS A 38 4.89 25.06 -2.13
N MET A 39 5.88 25.29 -1.26
CA MET A 39 6.45 26.63 -1.03
C MET A 39 7.65 26.52 -0.08
N TRP A 40 8.85 26.39 -0.65
CA TRP A 40 10.05 26.89 0.01
C TRP A 40 10.89 27.61 -1.03
N THR A 41 11.16 28.89 -0.76
CA THR A 41 12.55 29.35 -0.83
C THR A 41 12.93 29.75 0.58
N TYR A 42 13.63 28.85 1.27
CA TYR A 42 14.36 29.17 2.48
C TYR A 42 15.69 29.78 2.05
N ASN A 43 15.94 31.05 2.38
CA ASN A 43 17.27 31.62 2.29
C ASN A 43 17.73 31.96 3.70
N ILE A 44 18.61 31.11 4.24
CA ILE A 44 19.33 31.35 5.48
C ILE A 44 20.38 32.41 5.17
N ILE A 45 20.09 33.67 5.48
CA ILE A 45 20.98 34.73 5.99
C ILE A 45 20.13 36.02 6.04
N ALA A 46 20.13 36.66 7.21
CA ALA A 46 19.35 37.83 7.64
C ALA A 46 17.94 37.51 8.18
N GLY A 47 17.83 37.54 9.52
CA GLY A 47 16.60 37.32 10.29
C GLY A 47 15.54 38.40 10.05
N GLN A 48 14.78 38.26 8.97
CA GLN A 48 13.54 38.98 8.72
C GLN A 48 12.46 37.95 8.41
N MET A 49 11.42 37.88 9.27
CA MET A 49 10.18 37.19 8.92
C MET A 49 9.47 38.05 7.87
N THR A 50 9.74 37.81 6.60
CA THR A 50 8.95 38.42 5.53
C THR A 50 7.57 37.78 5.58
N ARG A 51 6.58 38.57 5.99
CA ARG A 51 5.16 38.18 5.96
C ARG A 51 4.82 37.77 4.54
N CYS A 52 4.46 36.51 4.34
CA CYS A 52 3.94 36.05 3.08
C CYS A 52 2.56 36.69 2.88
N SER A 53 2.49 37.69 2.00
CA SER A 53 1.23 38.04 1.36
C SER A 53 0.84 36.83 0.52
N MET A 54 0.06 35.91 1.11
CA MET A 54 -0.51 34.81 0.35
C MET A 54 -1.67 35.36 -0.50
N PRO A 55 -1.69 35.10 -1.82
CA PRO A 55 -2.82 35.46 -2.65
C PRO A 55 -4.07 34.67 -2.20
N ILE A 56 -5.24 35.19 -2.57
CA ILE A 56 -6.60 34.64 -2.45
C ILE A 56 -6.83 33.25 -3.10
N GLN A 57 -5.86 32.34 -3.06
CA GLN A 57 -5.88 31.05 -3.73
C GLN A 57 -5.96 29.90 -2.72
N SER A 58 -6.81 28.92 -3.03
CA SER A 58 -6.91 27.68 -2.26
C SER A 58 -5.61 26.88 -2.36
N ILE A 59 -5.22 26.25 -1.25
CA ILE A 59 -4.06 25.35 -1.17
C ILE A 59 -4.60 23.92 -1.04
N VAL A 60 -4.04 22.97 -1.79
CA VAL A 60 -4.36 21.54 -1.62
C VAL A 60 -3.41 20.94 -0.59
N VAL A 61 -3.96 20.40 0.49
CA VAL A 61 -3.20 19.68 1.53
C VAL A 61 -3.36 18.18 1.31
N PHE A 62 -2.25 17.46 1.26
CA PHE A 62 -2.23 16.00 1.26
C PHE A 62 -1.88 15.49 2.65
N VAL A 63 -2.76 14.67 3.22
CA VAL A 63 -2.50 14.00 4.50
C VAL A 63 -2.11 12.56 4.21
N LEU A 64 -0.92 12.16 4.66
CA LEU A 64 -0.47 10.78 4.68
C LEU A 64 -0.64 10.26 6.09
N ASN A 65 -1.44 9.22 6.24
CA ASN A 65 -1.60 8.54 7.52
C ASN A 65 -0.71 7.29 7.52
N ASP A 66 0.12 7.15 8.54
CA ASP A 66 0.79 5.88 8.81
C ASP A 66 -0.24 4.90 9.41
N ILE A 67 -0.14 3.63 9.06
CA ILE A 67 -0.98 2.56 9.61
C ILE A 67 -0.21 1.93 10.78
N PRO A 68 -0.69 2.06 12.03
CA PRO A 68 -0.09 1.39 13.18
C PRO A 68 0.00 -0.13 12.99
N GLU A 69 1.05 -0.72 13.56
CA GLU A 69 1.20 -2.17 13.60
C GLU A 69 0.03 -2.84 14.37
N ASN A 70 -0.28 -4.08 14.03
CA ASN A 70 -1.32 -4.92 14.68
C ASN A 70 -2.78 -4.50 14.44
N LEU A 71 -3.04 -3.58 13.51
CA LEU A 71 -4.40 -3.32 13.06
C LEU A 71 -4.90 -4.45 12.15
N VAL A 72 -6.14 -4.87 12.38
CA VAL A 72 -6.80 -5.91 11.57
C VAL A 72 -7.38 -5.33 10.29
N ASP A 73 -7.57 -6.20 9.31
CA ASP A 73 -8.26 -5.86 8.07
C ASP A 73 -9.63 -5.23 8.32
N GLY A 74 -9.95 -4.16 7.59
CA GLY A 74 -11.19 -3.42 7.74
C GLY A 74 -11.24 -2.46 8.93
N SER A 75 -10.14 -2.30 9.69
CA SER A 75 -10.06 -1.25 10.70
C SER A 75 -10.24 0.13 10.05
N GLN A 76 -11.03 1.00 10.66
CA GLN A 76 -11.28 2.34 10.13
C GLN A 76 -10.39 3.36 10.84
N GLY A 77 -9.62 4.12 10.05
CA GLY A 77 -8.93 5.32 10.50
C GLY A 77 -9.75 6.57 10.23
N ASN A 78 -9.61 7.57 11.10
CA ASN A 78 -10.20 8.88 10.94
C ASN A 78 -9.09 9.93 10.94
N THR A 79 -9.18 10.87 10.02
CA THR A 79 -8.26 11.98 9.85
C THR A 79 -9.07 13.26 9.91
N ARG A 80 -8.74 14.15 10.84
CA ARG A 80 -9.31 15.50 10.89
C ARG A 80 -8.23 16.52 10.58
N LEU A 81 -8.53 17.42 9.65
CA LEU A 81 -7.73 18.59 9.34
C LEU A 81 -8.47 19.82 9.85
N SER A 82 -7.86 20.54 10.78
CA SER A 82 -8.40 21.77 11.34
C SER A 82 -7.50 22.95 10.99
N ALA A 83 -8.10 24.07 10.62
CA ALA A 83 -7.41 25.30 10.24
C ALA A 83 -8.07 26.51 10.91
N THR A 84 -7.38 27.07 11.90
CA THR A 84 -7.81 28.31 12.56
C THR A 84 -6.91 29.47 12.13
N SER A 85 -7.54 30.62 11.87
CA SER A 85 -6.87 31.87 11.53
C SER A 85 -6.03 32.40 12.69
N ILE A 86 -4.86 32.97 12.38
CA ILE A 86 -3.95 33.57 13.38
C ILE A 86 -4.61 34.71 14.17
N VAL A 87 -5.51 35.46 13.53
CA VAL A 87 -6.17 36.61 14.16
C VAL A 87 -7.27 36.19 15.15
N GLY A 88 -7.64 34.92 15.15
CA GLY A 88 -8.73 34.35 15.94
C GLY A 88 -9.88 33.81 15.08
N SER A 89 -10.84 33.17 15.75
CA SER A 89 -12.07 32.65 15.16
C SER A 89 -13.31 33.15 15.90
N GLY A 90 -14.48 33.08 15.27
CA GLY A 90 -15.73 33.59 15.82
C GLY A 90 -16.80 33.88 14.76
N THR A 91 -17.78 34.72 15.10
CA THR A 91 -18.86 35.04 14.16
C THR A 91 -18.32 35.82 12.95
N PRO A 92 -18.74 35.50 11.72
CA PRO A 92 -18.41 36.29 10.54
C PRO A 92 -18.69 37.78 10.74
N GLY A 93 -17.77 38.65 10.33
CA GLY A 93 -17.84 40.09 10.54
C GLY A 93 -17.26 40.59 11.87
N THR A 94 -16.80 39.70 12.76
CA THR A 94 -16.05 40.11 13.97
C THR A 94 -14.77 40.81 13.57
N VAL A 95 -14.50 41.95 14.21
CA VAL A 95 -13.33 42.80 13.95
C VAL A 95 -12.30 42.62 15.06
N PHE A 96 -11.04 42.41 14.68
CA PHE A 96 -9.87 42.36 15.55
C PHE A 96 -8.97 43.58 15.27
N PRO A 97 -9.04 44.62 16.11
CA PRO A 97 -8.36 45.88 15.84
C PRO A 97 -6.84 45.75 15.77
N GLY A 98 -6.23 46.29 14.72
CA GLY A 98 -4.78 46.30 14.50
C GLY A 98 -4.12 44.92 14.31
N GLN A 99 -4.89 43.83 14.24
CA GLN A 99 -4.37 42.46 14.08
C GLN A 99 -4.22 42.03 12.61
N GLY A 100 -4.70 42.84 11.68
CA GLY A 100 -4.57 42.66 10.24
C GLY A 100 -3.20 43.08 9.72
N ASP A 101 -3.05 42.98 8.40
CA ASP A 101 -1.78 43.30 7.79
C ASP A 101 -1.42 44.78 7.90
N PHE A 102 -0.13 45.05 8.15
CA PHE A 102 0.38 46.41 8.35
C PHE A 102 -0.31 47.19 9.48
N GLY A 103 -0.86 46.49 10.48
CA GLY A 103 -1.55 47.10 11.63
C GLY A 103 -2.97 47.58 11.32
N LEU A 104 -3.58 47.09 10.23
CA LEU A 104 -4.99 47.29 9.93
C LEU A 104 -5.87 46.38 10.79
N ASP A 105 -7.18 46.61 10.80
CA ASP A 105 -8.12 45.71 11.47
C ASP A 105 -8.31 44.43 10.65
N ALA A 106 -8.26 43.27 11.31
CA ALA A 106 -8.65 42.02 10.68
C ALA A 106 -10.15 41.79 10.86
N VAL A 107 -10.84 41.31 9.83
CA VAL A 107 -12.27 41.01 9.88
C VAL A 107 -12.47 39.54 9.50
N LEU A 108 -13.22 38.80 10.32
CA LEU A 108 -13.53 37.41 10.01
C LEU A 108 -14.44 37.31 8.80
N GLY A 109 -14.03 36.50 7.83
CA GLY A 109 -14.83 36.16 6.66
C GLY A 109 -15.97 35.17 6.97
N SER A 110 -16.59 34.62 5.93
CA SER A 110 -17.71 33.68 6.05
C SER A 110 -17.37 32.38 6.78
N SER A 111 -16.10 31.97 6.77
CA SER A 111 -15.63 30.82 7.57
C SER A 111 -15.56 31.13 9.07
N GLY A 112 -15.72 32.38 9.49
CA GLY A 112 -15.52 32.75 10.90
C GLY A 112 -14.07 32.57 11.36
N GLY A 113 -13.10 32.49 10.43
CA GLY A 113 -11.69 32.27 10.76
C GLY A 113 -11.38 30.87 11.27
N ASP A 114 -12.26 29.90 11.06
CA ASP A 114 -12.05 28.50 11.42
C ASP A 114 -12.60 27.59 10.31
N ASP A 115 -11.94 26.47 10.05
CA ASP A 115 -12.40 25.47 9.08
C ASP A 115 -11.96 24.08 9.54
N ASP A 116 -12.84 23.11 9.37
CA ASP A 116 -12.61 21.71 9.75
C ASP A 116 -13.03 20.82 8.59
N ASP A 117 -12.16 19.88 8.23
CA ASP A 117 -12.50 18.82 7.30
C ASP A 117 -12.09 17.46 7.86
N ALA A 118 -12.83 16.42 7.49
CA ALA A 118 -12.64 15.08 7.98
C ALA A 118 -12.67 14.05 6.84
N GLY A 119 -11.74 13.12 6.89
CA GLY A 119 -11.66 11.98 5.99
C GLY A 119 -11.52 10.68 6.76
N THR A 120 -11.95 9.59 6.15
CA THR A 120 -11.76 8.25 6.70
C THR A 120 -10.96 7.40 5.73
N TYR A 121 -10.24 6.42 6.26
CA TYR A 121 -9.55 5.41 5.48
C TYR A 121 -9.78 4.03 6.10
N LEU A 122 -9.66 2.99 5.28
CA LEU A 122 -9.74 1.60 5.74
C LEU A 122 -8.34 0.99 5.68
N VAL A 123 -8.00 0.27 6.75
CA VAL A 123 -6.81 -0.58 6.77
C VAL A 123 -7.10 -1.80 5.94
N SER A 124 -6.32 -1.97 4.88
CA SER A 124 -6.38 -3.15 4.03
C SER A 124 -5.13 -3.99 4.22
N ASN A 125 -5.32 -5.26 4.56
CA ASN A 125 -4.24 -6.23 4.62
C ASN A 125 -4.34 -7.25 3.48
N VAL A 126 -3.24 -7.95 3.24
CA VAL A 126 -3.16 -9.08 2.32
C VAL A 126 -2.42 -10.20 3.04
N SER A 127 -3.02 -11.37 3.10
CA SER A 127 -2.40 -12.58 3.62
C SER A 127 -2.34 -13.63 2.52
N ILE A 128 -1.15 -14.17 2.27
CA ILE A 128 -0.90 -15.22 1.29
C ILE A 128 -0.53 -16.49 2.03
N LEU A 129 -1.31 -17.55 1.82
CA LEU A 129 -1.06 -18.89 2.35
C LEU A 129 -0.62 -19.82 1.21
N LEU A 130 0.46 -20.55 1.44
CA LEU A 130 0.95 -21.60 0.54
C LEU A 130 0.84 -22.95 1.23
N VAL A 131 0.20 -23.92 0.57
CA VAL A 131 0.18 -25.31 1.01
C VAL A 131 0.80 -26.16 -0.08
N LYS A 132 1.93 -26.81 0.23
CA LYS A 132 2.61 -27.75 -0.67
C LYS A 132 2.29 -29.19 -0.26
N SER A 133 1.96 -30.02 -1.25
CA SER A 133 1.72 -31.45 -1.08
C SER A 133 2.43 -32.24 -2.19
N VAL A 134 2.64 -33.54 -1.97
CA VAL A 134 3.32 -34.42 -2.91
C VAL A 134 2.63 -35.78 -2.95
N VAL A 135 2.51 -36.34 -4.15
CA VAL A 135 2.10 -37.71 -4.39
C VAL A 135 3.25 -38.47 -5.03
N ILE A 136 3.54 -39.67 -4.54
CA ILE A 136 4.62 -40.52 -5.03
C ILE A 136 4.02 -41.64 -5.89
N SER A 137 4.56 -41.84 -7.08
CA SER A 137 4.25 -42.97 -7.95
C SER A 137 5.52 -43.70 -8.35
N ASP A 138 5.70 -44.93 -7.88
CA ASP A 138 6.79 -45.80 -8.31
C ASP A 138 6.40 -46.61 -9.56
N ALA A 139 7.40 -47.18 -10.25
CA ALA A 139 7.18 -47.96 -11.47
C ALA A 139 6.32 -49.24 -11.28
N SER A 140 6.12 -49.68 -10.04
CA SER A 140 5.22 -50.79 -9.69
C SER A 140 3.80 -50.34 -9.33
N GLY A 141 3.51 -49.04 -9.44
CA GLY A 141 2.24 -48.42 -9.06
C GLY A 141 2.08 -48.21 -7.55
N GLY A 142 3.15 -48.37 -6.78
CA GLY A 142 3.21 -48.06 -5.35
C GLY A 142 3.58 -46.60 -5.07
N SER A 143 3.74 -46.28 -3.78
CA SER A 143 4.05 -44.93 -3.28
C SER A 143 5.41 -44.84 -2.59
N ARG A 144 6.37 -45.69 -2.98
CA ARG A 144 7.69 -45.74 -2.36
C ARG A 144 8.64 -44.73 -3.01
N PRO A 145 9.38 -43.92 -2.24
CA PRO A 145 10.39 -43.00 -2.78
C PRO A 145 11.65 -43.77 -3.19
N VAL A 146 11.60 -44.44 -4.34
CA VAL A 146 12.71 -45.19 -4.94
C VAL A 146 13.19 -44.49 -6.20
N THR A 147 14.44 -44.72 -6.61
CA THR A 147 14.96 -44.23 -7.89
C THR A 147 14.04 -44.59 -9.04
N GLY A 148 13.76 -43.61 -9.90
CA GLY A 148 12.80 -43.70 -11.00
C GLY A 148 11.34 -43.46 -10.61
N ALA A 149 11.01 -43.27 -9.33
CA ALA A 149 9.67 -42.86 -8.93
C ALA A 149 9.42 -41.39 -9.28
N THR A 150 8.19 -41.08 -9.70
CA THR A 150 7.71 -39.73 -9.97
C THR A 150 7.11 -39.14 -8.70
N LEU A 151 7.49 -37.89 -8.39
CA LEU A 151 6.91 -37.07 -7.35
C LEU A 151 6.08 -35.97 -8.01
N SER A 152 4.76 -36.04 -7.88
CA SER A 152 3.84 -35.00 -8.35
C SER A 152 3.58 -34.01 -7.25
N TYR A 153 4.08 -32.79 -7.42
CA TYR A 153 3.88 -31.69 -6.48
C TYR A 153 2.65 -30.88 -6.82
N THR A 154 1.91 -30.49 -5.78
CA THR A 154 0.81 -29.52 -5.87
C THR A 154 1.05 -28.42 -4.84
N ILE A 155 1.12 -27.18 -5.31
CA ILE A 155 1.20 -25.98 -4.49
C ILE A 155 -0.12 -25.23 -4.64
N THR A 156 -0.87 -25.14 -3.55
CA THR A 156 -2.08 -24.32 -3.48
C THR A 156 -1.74 -22.97 -2.88
N VAL A 157 -2.09 -21.90 -3.59
CA VAL A 157 -1.90 -20.52 -3.18
C VAL A 157 -3.26 -19.87 -2.93
N THR A 158 -3.45 -19.37 -1.71
CA THR A 158 -4.69 -18.71 -1.29
C THR A 158 -4.36 -17.29 -0.84
N ALA A 159 -5.04 -16.29 -1.41
CA ALA A 159 -4.95 -14.90 -0.99
C ALA A 159 -6.22 -14.48 -0.24
N SER A 160 -6.06 -13.78 0.89
CA SER A 160 -7.15 -13.29 1.74
C SER A 160 -6.87 -11.89 2.28
N GLY A 161 -7.90 -11.23 2.83
CA GLY A 161 -7.87 -9.83 3.28
C GLY A 161 -8.74 -8.92 2.40
N SER A 162 -8.56 -7.61 2.53
CA SER A 162 -9.27 -6.60 1.72
C SER A 162 -8.35 -5.80 0.80
N GLY A 163 -7.05 -6.03 0.86
CA GLY A 163 -6.06 -5.40 -0.01
C GLY A 163 -5.92 -6.08 -1.37
N SER A 164 -4.93 -5.64 -2.16
CA SER A 164 -4.57 -6.26 -3.45
C SER A 164 -3.16 -6.85 -3.39
N ALA A 165 -2.99 -8.13 -3.71
CA ALA A 165 -1.66 -8.70 -3.92
C ALA A 165 -1.21 -8.39 -5.35
N ARG A 166 -0.08 -7.72 -5.51
CA ARG A 166 0.44 -7.32 -6.83
C ARG A 166 1.72 -8.05 -7.16
N SER A 167 1.90 -8.38 -8.43
CA SER A 167 3.12 -8.99 -8.97
C SER A 167 3.61 -10.19 -8.14
N VAL A 168 2.68 -11.07 -7.76
CA VAL A 168 2.97 -12.27 -6.96
C VAL A 168 3.78 -13.26 -7.78
N VAL A 169 4.89 -13.73 -7.21
CA VAL A 169 5.77 -14.75 -7.79
C VAL A 169 5.98 -15.86 -6.78
N ILE A 170 5.77 -17.10 -7.22
CA ILE A 170 6.02 -18.31 -6.43
C ILE A 170 7.30 -18.95 -6.94
N THR A 171 8.18 -19.35 -6.02
CA THR A 171 9.39 -20.10 -6.34
C THR A 171 9.47 -21.36 -5.50
N ASP A 172 9.91 -22.46 -6.10
CA ASP A 172 10.06 -23.74 -5.44
C ASP A 172 11.35 -24.42 -5.90
N SER A 173 12.22 -24.77 -4.95
CA SER A 173 13.50 -25.43 -5.25
C SER A 173 13.29 -26.92 -5.52
N ILE A 174 13.82 -27.39 -6.65
CA ILE A 174 13.85 -28.82 -7.01
C ILE A 174 14.77 -29.53 -6.01
N PRO A 175 14.29 -30.56 -5.29
CA PRO A 175 15.11 -31.28 -4.31
C PRO A 175 16.34 -31.94 -4.92
N GLU A 176 17.41 -32.06 -4.13
CA GLU A 176 18.60 -32.83 -4.53
C GLU A 176 18.24 -34.29 -4.86
N ASN A 177 19.01 -34.89 -5.78
CA ASN A 177 18.77 -36.23 -6.32
C ASN A 177 17.39 -36.39 -6.99
N THR A 178 16.79 -35.30 -7.44
CA THR A 178 15.62 -35.33 -8.32
C THR A 178 15.88 -34.52 -9.59
N THR A 179 15.14 -34.85 -10.65
CA THR A 179 15.19 -34.15 -11.93
C THR A 179 13.77 -33.71 -12.31
N PHE A 180 13.60 -32.44 -12.65
CA PHE A 180 12.33 -31.91 -13.13
C PHE A 180 11.88 -32.59 -14.43
N VAL A 181 10.58 -32.88 -14.55
CA VAL A 181 10.00 -33.47 -15.75
C VAL A 181 9.44 -32.36 -16.63
N ALA A 182 10.08 -32.13 -17.77
CA ALA A 182 9.67 -31.11 -18.73
C ALA A 182 8.22 -31.30 -19.22
N GLY A 183 7.50 -30.19 -19.38
CA GLY A 183 6.12 -30.13 -19.85
C GLY A 183 5.07 -30.52 -18.81
N THR A 184 5.45 -30.65 -17.54
CA THR A 184 4.52 -30.99 -16.43
C THR A 184 4.08 -29.79 -15.60
N LEU A 185 4.73 -28.63 -15.78
CA LEU A 185 4.36 -27.41 -15.08
C LEU A 185 2.98 -26.92 -15.53
N THR A 186 2.06 -26.73 -14.59
CA THR A 186 0.76 -26.13 -14.86
C THR A 186 0.40 -25.07 -13.83
N LEU A 187 -0.41 -24.10 -14.25
CA LEU A 187 -1.10 -23.15 -13.40
C LEU A 187 -2.60 -23.26 -13.66
N ASN A 188 -3.37 -23.60 -12.63
CA ASN A 188 -4.82 -23.83 -12.70
C ASN A 188 -5.20 -24.81 -13.82
N SER A 189 -4.43 -25.90 -13.96
CA SER A 189 -4.56 -26.90 -15.02
C SER A 189 -4.25 -26.41 -16.44
N VAL A 190 -3.78 -25.16 -16.60
CA VAL A 190 -3.27 -24.65 -17.87
C VAL A 190 -1.77 -24.95 -17.93
N PRO A 191 -1.29 -25.68 -18.96
CA PRO A 191 0.13 -25.93 -19.13
C PRO A 191 0.90 -24.61 -19.28
N LEU A 192 2.06 -24.54 -18.62
CA LEU A 192 3.04 -23.49 -18.81
C LEU A 192 4.25 -24.07 -19.55
N THR A 193 4.97 -23.23 -20.26
CA THR A 193 6.27 -23.58 -20.80
C THR A 193 7.30 -23.56 -19.69
N ASP A 194 8.34 -24.37 -19.86
CA ASP A 194 9.46 -24.45 -18.93
C ASP A 194 10.52 -23.38 -19.23
N GLU A 195 10.27 -22.54 -20.24
CA GLU A 195 11.17 -21.50 -20.73
C GLU A 195 10.92 -20.17 -20.03
N ALA A 196 11.94 -19.30 -19.94
CA ALA A 196 11.74 -17.93 -19.50
C ALA A 196 11.15 -17.08 -20.65
N ASP A 197 9.85 -17.26 -20.93
CA ASP A 197 9.18 -16.64 -22.07
C ASP A 197 7.99 -15.74 -21.69
N ALA A 198 7.04 -15.57 -22.60
CA ALA A 198 5.88 -14.71 -22.41
C ALA A 198 4.82 -15.28 -21.45
N ASP A 199 4.87 -16.57 -21.12
CA ASP A 199 3.95 -17.16 -20.15
C ASP A 199 4.43 -17.01 -18.70
N ALA A 200 3.64 -17.54 -17.77
CA ALA A 200 3.84 -17.36 -16.34
C ALA A 200 4.91 -18.27 -15.73
N GLY A 201 5.33 -19.35 -16.40
CA GLY A 201 6.22 -20.37 -15.85
C GLY A 201 7.66 -20.18 -16.28
N ASP A 202 8.58 -20.75 -15.51
CA ASP A 202 9.87 -21.26 -16.00
C ASP A 202 10.40 -22.31 -15.03
N ALA A 203 11.16 -23.29 -15.54
CA ALA A 203 11.78 -24.33 -14.73
C ALA A 203 13.29 -24.37 -14.96
N GLY A 204 14.05 -23.76 -14.05
CA GLY A 204 15.51 -23.76 -14.10
C GLY A 204 16.14 -22.65 -14.95
N GLN A 205 15.35 -21.86 -15.68
CA GLN A 205 15.86 -20.85 -16.61
C GLN A 205 16.21 -19.55 -15.90
N THR A 206 15.29 -19.01 -15.09
CA THR A 206 15.57 -17.80 -14.28
C THR A 206 16.55 -18.12 -13.17
N THR A 207 16.44 -19.30 -12.56
CA THR A 207 17.35 -19.78 -11.52
C THR A 207 17.52 -21.29 -11.66
N PRO A 208 18.74 -21.80 -11.88
CA PRO A 208 18.99 -23.23 -12.01
C PRO A 208 18.43 -24.03 -10.84
N GLY A 209 17.71 -25.11 -11.12
CA GLY A 209 17.12 -25.98 -10.09
C GLY A 209 15.91 -25.39 -9.36
N VAL A 210 15.27 -24.34 -9.88
CA VAL A 210 14.08 -23.71 -9.28
C VAL A 210 12.94 -23.65 -10.29
N VAL A 211 11.75 -24.01 -9.85
CA VAL A 211 10.48 -23.75 -10.55
C VAL A 211 9.99 -22.36 -10.15
N THR A 212 9.71 -21.51 -11.12
CA THR A 212 9.19 -20.16 -10.92
C THR A 212 7.82 -20.03 -11.59
N VAL A 213 6.84 -19.49 -10.88
CA VAL A 213 5.51 -19.18 -11.44
C VAL A 213 5.11 -17.76 -11.08
N ARG A 214 4.92 -16.92 -12.09
CA ARG A 214 4.49 -15.52 -12.00
C ARG A 214 2.96 -15.47 -12.03
N LEU A 215 2.32 -15.41 -10.86
CA LEU A 215 0.86 -15.30 -10.73
C LEU A 215 0.35 -13.90 -11.12
N GLY A 216 1.21 -12.88 -11.06
CA GLY A 216 0.84 -11.51 -11.36
C GLY A 216 -0.04 -10.92 -10.26
N ASP A 217 -1.02 -10.11 -10.64
CA ASP A 217 -1.93 -9.46 -9.70
C ASP A 217 -3.06 -10.42 -9.31
N ILE A 218 -3.20 -10.67 -8.01
CA ILE A 218 -4.27 -11.52 -7.46
C ILE A 218 -5.34 -10.63 -6.84
N ALA A 219 -6.53 -10.62 -7.45
CA ALA A 219 -7.70 -9.93 -6.93
C ALA A 219 -8.26 -10.67 -5.71
N ILE A 220 -8.55 -9.97 -4.61
CA ILE A 220 -9.06 -10.55 -3.36
C ILE A 220 -10.53 -10.13 -3.15
N PRO A 221 -11.46 -11.05 -2.81
CA PRO A 221 -11.25 -12.50 -2.63
C PRO A 221 -10.89 -13.20 -3.96
N SER A 222 -9.91 -14.10 -3.91
CA SER A 222 -9.46 -14.86 -5.09
C SER A 222 -9.96 -16.30 -5.03
N GLN A 223 -10.11 -16.93 -6.20
CA GLN A 223 -10.05 -18.39 -6.27
C GLN A 223 -8.62 -18.84 -5.93
N GLU A 224 -8.49 -20.03 -5.33
CA GLU A 224 -7.20 -20.69 -5.14
C GLU A 224 -6.44 -20.81 -6.46
N GLN A 225 -5.15 -20.49 -6.44
CA GLN A 225 -4.26 -20.73 -7.57
C GLN A 225 -3.52 -22.04 -7.32
N ILE A 226 -3.57 -22.96 -8.28
CA ILE A 226 -3.01 -24.30 -8.13
C ILE A 226 -1.84 -24.43 -9.11
N ILE A 227 -0.65 -24.67 -8.58
CA ILE A 227 0.55 -24.96 -9.37
C ILE A 227 0.85 -26.44 -9.24
N THR A 228 1.11 -27.12 -10.36
CA THR A 228 1.54 -28.53 -10.35
C THR A 228 2.80 -28.71 -11.18
N PHE A 229 3.66 -29.64 -10.78
CA PHE A 229 4.78 -30.11 -11.59
C PHE A 229 5.29 -31.46 -11.07
N ASP A 230 5.96 -32.20 -11.93
CA ASP A 230 6.55 -33.50 -11.59
C ASP A 230 8.08 -33.43 -11.53
N VAL A 231 8.65 -34.24 -10.64
CA VAL A 231 10.09 -34.56 -10.64
C VAL A 231 10.30 -36.07 -10.54
N ILE A 232 11.44 -36.57 -11.03
CA ILE A 232 11.84 -37.98 -10.94
C ILE A 232 13.02 -38.12 -9.98
N ILE A 233 13.00 -39.14 -9.12
CA ILE A 233 14.13 -39.49 -8.25
C ILE A 233 15.25 -40.14 -9.07
N ASN A 234 16.48 -39.64 -8.94
CA ASN A 234 17.67 -40.11 -9.67
C ASN A 234 18.30 -41.38 -9.08
#